data_AF-A0A9P6U105-F1
#
_entry.id   AF-A0A9P6U105-F1
#
_cell.length_a   1.000
_cell.length_b   1.000
_cell.length_c   1.000
_cell.angle_alpha   90.00
_cell.angle_beta   90.00
_cell.angle_gamma   90.00
#
_symmetry.space_group_name_H-M   'P 1'
#
loop_
_entity.id
_entity.type
_entity.pdbx_description
1 polymer ?
#
loop_
_entity_poly.entity_id
_entity_poly.type
_entity_poly.pdbx_seq_one_letter_code
_entity_poly.pdbx_strand_id
1 'polypeptide(L)'
;MQSSTAKDTKYKLRRTIATNGLGFYLDPQFRRKAWDMRKAQNAALNYGIKALLGLAKGTKDDKKKDHVSVMFVVGLGSFNTGTSMAPKHTALTKRLTIRAKSLGSVVPAFHEYKPNAKCPRVNCHERLVSAGRRSRYCQCCIAHFDHDVVGSENIARIGAEQIRVQERPREFIPPTSHP
;
A
#
# COMPACT_ATOMS: atom_id res chain seq x y z
N MET A 1 -47.22 25.82 26.59
CA MET A 1 -45.88 26.34 26.95
C MET A 1 -44.92 25.18 27.26
N GLN A 2 -44.31 24.55 26.25
CA GLN A 2 -43.27 23.52 26.43
C GLN A 2 -42.37 23.52 25.17
N SER A 3 -41.27 24.29 25.16
CA SER A 3 -40.39 24.40 23.96
C SER A 3 -38.96 24.90 24.26
N SER A 4 -38.75 25.63 25.37
CA SER A 4 -37.43 26.22 25.69
C SER A 4 -36.44 25.23 26.31
N THR A 5 -36.90 24.29 27.14
CA THR A 5 -36.04 23.42 27.96
C THR A 5 -35.26 22.37 27.16
N ALA A 6 -35.84 21.83 26.09
CA ALA A 6 -35.19 20.81 25.25
C ALA A 6 -34.06 21.39 24.38
N LYS A 7 -34.21 22.63 23.90
CA LYS A 7 -33.19 23.32 23.09
C LYS A 7 -31.97 23.70 23.93
N ASP A 8 -32.19 24.19 25.16
CA ASP A 8 -31.12 24.52 26.10
C ASP A 8 -30.31 23.30 26.54
N THR A 9 -30.97 22.16 26.74
CA THR A 9 -30.30 20.91 27.12
C THR A 9 -29.39 20.39 26.01
N LYS A 10 -29.85 20.46 24.74
CA LYS A 10 -29.07 20.06 23.57
C LYS A 10 -27.88 21.00 23.31
N TYR A 11 -28.05 22.29 23.57
CA TYR A 11 -26.98 23.28 23.47
C TYR A 11 -25.91 23.08 24.57
N LYS A 12 -26.33 22.89 25.83
CA LYS A 12 -25.43 22.57 26.96
C LYS A 12 -24.66 21.28 26.75
N LEU A 13 -25.31 20.22 26.27
CA LEU A 13 -24.65 18.94 25.97
C LEU A 13 -23.60 19.10 24.84
N ARG A 14 -23.93 19.80 23.76
CA ARG A 14 -22.98 20.10 22.67
C ARG A 14 -21.80 20.93 23.15
N ARG A 15 -22.04 21.94 23.99
CA ARG A 15 -20.98 22.78 24.58
C ARG A 15 -20.05 21.97 25.48
N THR A 16 -20.61 21.09 26.31
CA THR A 16 -19.86 20.22 27.24
C THR A 16 -19.05 19.17 26.48
N ILE A 17 -19.61 18.56 25.43
CA ILE A 17 -18.87 17.64 24.54
C ILE A 17 -17.76 18.39 23.81
N ALA A 18 -18.01 19.62 23.35
CA ALA A 18 -17.00 20.43 22.67
C ALA A 18 -15.86 20.85 23.63
N THR A 19 -16.16 21.27 24.86
CA THR A 19 -15.14 21.67 25.85
C THR A 19 -14.37 20.49 26.40
N ASN A 20 -15.02 19.36 26.71
CA ASN A 20 -14.35 18.16 27.18
C ASN A 20 -13.57 17.46 26.07
N GLY A 21 -14.10 17.50 24.83
CA GLY A 21 -13.40 17.03 23.64
C GLY A 21 -12.16 17.86 23.35
N LEU A 22 -12.24 19.20 23.36
CA LEU A 22 -11.07 20.06 23.20
C LEU A 22 -10.05 19.81 24.32
N GLY A 23 -10.50 19.77 25.57
CA GLY A 23 -9.64 19.47 26.73
C GLY A 23 -8.87 18.16 26.57
N PHE A 24 -9.53 17.11 26.07
CA PHE A 24 -8.90 15.83 25.77
C PHE A 24 -7.80 15.92 24.70
N TYR A 25 -8.03 16.64 23.59
CA TYR A 25 -7.02 16.80 22.53
C TYR A 25 -5.90 17.80 22.89
N LEU A 26 -6.15 18.70 23.83
CA LEU A 26 -5.16 19.65 24.36
C LEU A 26 -4.35 19.04 25.51
N ASP A 27 -4.78 17.92 26.09
CA ASP A 27 -4.11 17.23 27.18
C ASP A 27 -2.64 16.88 26.83
N PRO A 28 -1.66 17.22 27.70
CA PRO A 28 -0.25 16.95 27.45
C PRO A 28 0.07 15.46 27.25
N GLN A 29 -0.61 14.55 27.97
CA GLN A 29 -0.39 13.11 27.82
C GLN A 29 -0.94 12.62 26.48
N PHE A 30 -2.12 13.08 26.08
CA PHE A 30 -2.68 12.78 24.76
C PHE A 30 -1.74 13.26 23.64
N ARG A 31 -1.27 14.51 23.71
CA ARG A 31 -0.34 15.08 22.72
C ARG A 31 0.98 14.30 22.66
N ARG A 32 1.52 13.91 23.81
CA ARG A 32 2.75 13.09 23.88
C ARG A 32 2.54 11.72 23.23
N LYS A 33 1.47 11.01 23.58
CA LYS A 33 1.12 9.72 22.96
C LYS A 33 0.93 9.85 21.45
N ALA A 34 0.26 10.90 20.98
CA ALA A 34 0.08 11.17 19.56
C ALA A 34 1.42 11.44 18.84
N TRP A 35 2.34 12.16 19.49
CA TRP A 35 3.69 12.39 18.98
C TRP A 35 4.51 11.10 18.92
N ASP A 36 4.50 10.30 19.99
CA ASP A 36 5.19 9.00 20.05
C ASP A 36 4.68 8.05 18.96
N MET A 37 3.36 8.00 18.76
CA MET A 37 2.75 7.21 17.69
C MET A 37 3.22 7.66 16.30
N ARG A 38 3.26 8.96 16.02
CA ARG A 38 3.78 9.50 14.75
C ARG A 38 5.25 9.13 14.56
N LYS A 39 6.06 9.25 15.62
CA LYS A 39 7.49 8.90 15.59
C LYS A 39 7.70 7.42 15.30
N ALA A 40 6.97 6.53 15.98
CA ALA A 40 7.03 5.09 15.77
C ALA A 40 6.61 4.70 14.33
N GLN A 41 5.53 5.29 13.82
CA GLN A 41 5.10 5.08 12.43
C GLN A 41 6.15 5.52 11.42
N ASN A 42 6.80 6.66 11.68
CA ASN A 42 7.87 7.16 10.83
C ASN A 42 9.09 6.23 10.85
N ALA A 43 9.47 5.74 12.03
CA ALA A 43 10.57 4.79 12.18
C ALA A 43 10.28 3.49 11.42
N ALA A 44 9.06 2.94 11.54
CA ALA A 44 8.65 1.73 10.84
C ALA A 44 8.69 1.89 9.30
N LEU A 45 8.15 3.00 8.78
CA LEU A 45 8.21 3.29 7.34
C LEU A 45 9.66 3.44 6.84
N ASN A 46 10.50 4.15 7.59
CA ASN A 46 11.90 4.35 7.23
C ASN A 46 12.68 3.03 7.25
N TYR A 47 12.41 2.16 8.23
CA TYR A 47 13.01 0.84 8.32
C TYR A 47 12.65 -0.01 7.10
N GLY A 48 11.36 -0.10 6.75
CA GLY A 48 10.89 -0.85 5.59
C GLY A 48 11.50 -0.33 4.28
N ILE A 49 11.53 0.99 4.08
CA ILE A 49 12.15 1.59 2.88
C ILE A 49 13.66 1.30 2.84
N LYS A 50 14.36 1.38 3.97
CA LYS A 50 15.80 1.06 4.02
C LYS A 50 16.06 -0.40 3.65
N ALA A 51 15.22 -1.33 4.13
CA ALA A 51 15.31 -2.74 3.77
C ALA A 51 15.07 -2.95 2.27
N LEU A 52 14.01 -2.37 1.70
CA LEU A 52 13.70 -2.46 0.26
C LEU A 52 14.83 -1.93 -0.62
N LEU A 53 15.36 -0.75 -0.28
CA LEU A 53 16.50 -0.15 -0.99
C LEU A 53 17.79 -0.96 -0.80
N GLY A 54 17.93 -1.63 0.34
CA GLY A 54 19.03 -2.56 0.60
C GLY A 54 18.98 -3.79 -0.30
N LEU A 55 17.79 -4.39 -0.49
CA LEU A 55 17.60 -5.52 -1.40
C LEU A 55 18.01 -5.18 -2.84
N ALA A 56 17.68 -3.97 -3.30
CA ALA A 56 18.03 -3.51 -4.64
C ALA A 56 19.54 -3.27 -4.85
N LYS A 57 20.29 -2.97 -3.79
CA LYS A 57 21.74 -2.71 -3.87
C LYS A 57 22.59 -3.98 -3.73
N GLY A 58 21.97 -5.15 -3.64
CA GLY A 58 22.64 -6.40 -3.27
C GLY A 58 23.07 -6.41 -1.80
N THR A 59 23.36 -7.60 -1.30
CA THR A 59 24.09 -7.75 -0.03
C THR A 59 25.40 -6.97 -0.09
N LYS A 60 25.89 -6.44 1.05
CA LYS A 60 27.13 -5.61 1.13
C LYS A 60 28.37 -6.23 0.45
N ASP A 61 28.32 -7.52 0.12
CA ASP A 61 29.36 -8.32 -0.50
C ASP A 61 29.34 -8.28 -2.06
N ASP A 62 28.29 -7.75 -2.69
CA ASP A 62 28.14 -7.65 -4.17
C ASP A 62 28.82 -6.40 -4.77
N LYS A 63 29.93 -5.92 -4.20
CA LYS A 63 30.65 -4.71 -4.66
C LYS A 63 31.27 -4.80 -6.08
N LYS A 64 31.02 -5.88 -6.82
CA LYS A 64 31.67 -6.18 -8.12
C LYS A 64 30.71 -6.42 -9.28
N LYS A 65 29.39 -6.35 -9.09
CA LYS A 65 28.47 -6.44 -10.23
C LYS A 65 28.22 -5.04 -10.77
N ASP A 66 28.37 -4.91 -12.10
CA ASP A 66 28.01 -3.73 -12.88
C ASP A 66 26.74 -3.09 -12.34
N HIS A 67 26.63 -1.76 -12.41
CA HIS A 67 25.47 -1.00 -11.94
C HIS A 67 24.14 -1.58 -12.47
N VAL A 68 23.55 -2.54 -11.74
CA VAL A 68 22.23 -3.06 -12.05
C VAL A 68 21.27 -1.95 -11.67
N SER A 69 20.72 -1.28 -12.68
CA SER A 69 19.69 -0.29 -12.50
C SER A 69 18.42 -1.00 -12.02
N VAL A 70 18.19 -0.99 -10.71
CA VAL A 70 16.97 -1.54 -10.13
C VAL A 70 15.88 -0.48 -10.17
N MET A 71 14.73 -0.88 -10.72
CA MET A 71 13.53 -0.08 -10.74
C MET A 71 12.50 -0.67 -9.77
N PHE A 72 11.93 0.20 -8.93
CA PHE A 72 10.83 -0.18 -8.06
C PHE A 72 9.51 0.11 -8.76
N VAL A 73 8.60 -0.86 -8.76
CA VAL A 73 7.27 -0.68 -9.32
C VAL A 73 6.24 -0.62 -8.20
N VAL A 74 5.29 0.29 -8.29
CA VAL A 74 4.20 0.41 -7.32
C VAL A 74 2.85 0.31 -8.00
N GLY A 75 1.93 -0.45 -7.43
CA GLY A 75 0.55 -0.48 -7.87
C GLY A 75 -0.26 0.68 -7.26
N LEU A 76 -1.22 1.21 -8.01
CA LEU A 76 -2.09 2.33 -7.59
C LEU A 76 -3.34 1.87 -6.82
N GLY A 77 -3.36 0.64 -6.33
CA GLY A 77 -4.50 0.06 -5.63
C GLY A 77 -4.93 0.90 -4.41
N SER A 78 -6.24 0.99 -4.22
CA SER A 78 -6.83 1.50 -2.98
C SER A 78 -7.11 0.33 -2.04
N PHE A 79 -6.68 0.49 -0.78
CA PHE A 79 -6.82 -0.55 0.23
C PHE A 79 -7.82 -0.12 1.29
N ASN A 80 -8.84 -0.94 1.51
CA ASN A 80 -9.66 -0.84 2.72
C ASN A 80 -9.01 -1.70 3.79
N THR A 81 -8.60 -1.08 4.89
CA THR A 81 -7.89 -1.75 6.00
C THR A 81 -8.84 -2.57 6.89
N GLY A 82 -10.14 -2.62 6.59
CA GLY A 82 -11.19 -3.26 7.40
C GLY A 82 -11.30 -2.73 8.83
N THR A 83 -10.50 -1.71 9.15
CA THR A 83 -10.35 -1.06 10.44
C THR A 83 -10.60 0.43 10.19
N SER A 84 -11.02 1.18 11.20
CA SER A 84 -11.19 2.64 11.10
C SER A 84 -9.87 3.40 10.89
N MET A 85 -8.79 2.72 10.51
CA MET A 85 -7.47 3.27 10.25
C MET A 85 -7.29 3.60 8.78
N ALA A 86 -6.83 4.82 8.50
CA ALA A 86 -6.49 5.23 7.14
C ALA A 86 -5.41 4.31 6.53
N PRO A 87 -5.56 3.86 5.27
CA PRO A 87 -4.54 3.09 4.58
C PRO A 87 -3.24 3.88 4.46
N LYS A 88 -2.12 3.25 4.80
CA LYS A 88 -0.79 3.88 4.79
C LYS A 88 -0.05 3.72 3.46
N HIS A 89 -0.68 3.07 2.48
CA HIS A 89 -0.09 2.79 1.16
C HIS A 89 0.47 4.06 0.50
N THR A 90 -0.33 5.12 0.38
CA THR A 90 0.09 6.39 -0.23
C THR A 90 1.30 7.03 0.48
N ALA A 91 1.33 6.95 1.81
CA ALA A 91 2.44 7.49 2.60
C ALA A 91 3.73 6.70 2.41
N LEU A 92 3.63 5.37 2.33
CA LEU A 92 4.76 4.48 2.01
C LEU A 92 5.29 4.77 0.60
N THR A 93 4.41 4.77 -0.40
CA THR A 93 4.76 5.02 -1.80
C THR A 93 5.45 6.36 -1.97
N LYS A 94 4.88 7.44 -1.44
CA LYS A 94 5.48 8.78 -1.53
C LYS A 94 6.89 8.83 -0.95
N ARG A 95 7.11 8.21 0.21
CA ARG A 95 8.44 8.19 0.86
C ARG A 95 9.42 7.31 0.11
N LEU A 96 8.98 6.16 -0.40
CA LEU A 96 9.80 5.29 -1.24
C LEU A 96 10.24 6.05 -2.49
N THR A 97 9.33 6.71 -3.20
CA THR A 97 9.65 7.51 -4.39
C THR A 97 10.68 8.59 -4.11
N ILE A 98 10.51 9.37 -3.03
CA ILE A 98 11.48 10.42 -2.65
C ILE A 98 12.87 9.81 -2.39
N ARG A 99 12.94 8.71 -1.62
CA ARG A 99 14.21 8.08 -1.26
C ARG A 99 14.87 7.36 -2.45
N ALA A 100 14.11 6.63 -3.25
CA ALA A 100 14.59 5.97 -4.45
C ALA A 100 15.12 7.00 -5.47
N LYS A 101 14.38 8.10 -5.69
CA LYS A 101 14.82 9.19 -6.58
C LYS A 101 16.13 9.84 -6.11
N SER A 102 16.31 10.04 -4.79
CA SER A 102 17.57 10.55 -4.23
C SER A 102 18.77 9.61 -4.45
N LEU A 103 18.52 8.35 -4.79
CA LEU A 103 19.53 7.35 -5.10
C LEU A 103 19.67 7.06 -6.60
N GLY A 104 18.96 7.81 -7.45
CA GLY A 104 18.99 7.65 -8.91
C GLY A 104 18.00 6.64 -9.49
N SER A 105 17.15 6.01 -8.66
CA SER A 105 16.12 5.07 -9.12
C SER A 105 14.80 5.78 -9.44
N VAL A 106 14.12 5.32 -10.49
CA VAL A 106 12.74 5.74 -10.83
C VAL A 106 11.74 4.78 -10.20
N VAL A 107 10.59 5.30 -9.76
CA VAL A 107 9.50 4.52 -9.18
C VAL A 107 8.20 4.79 -9.96
N PRO A 108 7.97 4.13 -11.11
CA PRO A 108 6.71 4.23 -11.82
C PRO A 108 5.56 3.60 -11.04
N ALA A 109 4.38 4.20 -11.17
CA ALA A 109 3.15 3.71 -10.58
C ALA A 109 2.19 3.21 -11.66
N PHE A 110 1.59 2.04 -11.46
CA PHE A 110 0.73 1.39 -12.45
C PHE A 110 -0.66 1.12 -11.91
N HIS A 111 -1.67 1.30 -12.77
CA HIS A 111 -3.04 0.93 -12.42
C HIS A 111 -3.16 -0.60 -12.27
N GLU A 112 -3.76 -1.04 -11.18
CA GLU A 112 -3.92 -2.46 -10.90
C GLU A 112 -5.22 -2.98 -11.55
N TYR A 113 -5.17 -4.17 -12.15
CA TYR A 113 -6.38 -4.90 -12.54
C TYR A 113 -6.29 -6.35 -12.09
N LYS A 114 -6.81 -6.58 -10.87
CA LYS A 114 -6.83 -7.90 -10.19
C LYS A 114 -5.50 -8.66 -10.32
N PRO A 115 -4.35 -8.04 -9.97
CA PRO A 115 -3.03 -8.65 -10.18
C PRO A 115 -2.86 -9.92 -9.33
N ASN A 116 -3.43 -9.95 -8.13
CA ASN A 116 -3.44 -11.11 -7.22
C ASN A 116 -4.29 -12.31 -7.67
N ALA A 117 -5.10 -12.16 -8.73
CA ALA A 117 -6.03 -13.18 -9.20
C ALA A 117 -5.51 -13.95 -10.42
N LYS A 118 -4.31 -13.65 -10.91
CA LYS A 118 -3.73 -14.25 -12.12
C LYS A 118 -2.43 -14.95 -11.78
N CYS A 119 -2.17 -16.09 -12.41
CA CYS A 119 -0.95 -16.83 -12.17
C CYS A 119 0.27 -15.97 -12.52
N PRO A 120 1.28 -15.88 -11.64
CA PRO A 120 2.47 -15.08 -11.92
C PRO A 120 3.48 -15.80 -12.81
N ARG A 121 3.23 -17.05 -13.25
CA ARG A 121 4.14 -17.74 -14.18
C ARG A 121 4.02 -17.16 -15.58
N VAL A 122 5.14 -17.06 -16.31
CA VAL A 122 5.22 -16.37 -17.62
C VAL A 122 4.30 -17.01 -18.65
N ASN A 123 4.24 -18.34 -18.67
CA ASN A 123 3.48 -19.12 -19.64
C ASN A 123 2.15 -19.65 -19.07
N CYS A 124 1.56 -18.98 -18.08
CA CYS A 124 0.29 -19.37 -17.48
C CYS A 124 -0.63 -18.16 -17.36
N HIS A 125 -1.76 -18.21 -18.07
CA HIS A 125 -2.76 -17.15 -18.09
C HIS A 125 -3.99 -17.48 -17.23
N GLU A 126 -3.93 -18.57 -16.45
CA GLU A 126 -5.03 -19.01 -15.63
C GLU A 126 -5.30 -18.10 -14.44
N ARG A 127 -6.57 -18.03 -14.06
CA ARG A 127 -6.97 -17.37 -12.81
C ARG A 127 -6.66 -18.25 -11.62
N LEU A 128 -6.26 -17.61 -10.54
CA LEU A 128 -5.97 -18.28 -9.28
C LEU A 128 -7.25 -18.47 -8.46
N VAL A 129 -7.40 -19.67 -7.95
CA VAL A 129 -8.45 -20.02 -6.99
C VAL A 129 -7.98 -19.62 -5.59
N SER A 130 -8.91 -19.20 -4.74
CA SER A 130 -8.62 -18.96 -3.32
C SER A 130 -8.43 -20.28 -2.60
N ALA A 131 -7.25 -20.50 -2.01
CA ALA A 131 -6.91 -21.75 -1.33
C ALA A 131 -6.80 -21.60 0.20
N GLY A 132 -7.08 -20.40 0.72
CA GLY A 132 -7.00 -20.09 2.14
C GLY A 132 -6.67 -18.61 2.37
N ARG A 133 -6.47 -18.24 3.63
CA ARG A 133 -6.05 -16.87 3.98
C ARG A 133 -4.63 -16.63 3.44
N ARG A 134 -4.48 -15.62 2.58
CA ARG A 134 -3.23 -15.27 1.88
C ARG A 134 -2.64 -16.36 0.97
N SER A 135 -3.39 -17.43 0.67
CA SER A 135 -2.92 -18.46 -0.27
C SER A 135 -3.78 -18.49 -1.53
N ARG A 136 -3.13 -18.61 -2.67
CA ARG A 136 -3.73 -18.74 -4.00
C ARG A 136 -3.23 -20.02 -4.66
N TYR A 137 -4.12 -20.72 -5.35
CA TYR A 137 -3.79 -21.96 -6.04
C TYR A 137 -4.03 -21.83 -7.54
N CYS A 138 -3.04 -22.23 -8.34
CA CYS A 138 -3.18 -22.34 -9.79
C CYS A 138 -3.47 -23.79 -10.15
N GLN A 139 -4.60 -24.04 -10.81
CA GLN A 139 -4.98 -25.39 -11.25
C GLN A 139 -4.10 -25.89 -12.41
N CYS A 140 -3.68 -25.00 -13.32
CA CYS A 140 -2.81 -25.35 -14.45
C CYS A 140 -1.36 -25.63 -14.02
N CYS A 141 -0.80 -24.79 -13.14
CA CYS A 141 0.57 -24.97 -12.64
C CYS A 141 0.68 -25.97 -11.47
N ILE A 142 -0.46 -26.41 -10.90
CA ILE A 142 -0.53 -27.27 -9.71
C ILE A 142 0.36 -26.70 -8.59
N ALA A 143 0.19 -25.42 -8.29
CA ALA A 143 1.08 -24.69 -7.39
C ALA A 143 0.32 -23.72 -6.49
N HIS A 144 0.77 -23.64 -5.23
CA HIS A 144 0.34 -22.62 -4.28
C HIS A 144 1.28 -21.43 -4.33
N PHE A 145 0.70 -20.25 -4.19
CA PHE A 145 1.40 -18.98 -4.12
C PHE A 145 0.90 -18.16 -2.94
N ASP A 146 1.79 -17.34 -2.37
CA ASP A 146 1.38 -16.30 -1.45
C ASP A 146 0.66 -15.18 -2.21
N HIS A 147 -0.46 -14.72 -1.66
CA HIS A 147 -1.34 -13.72 -2.25
C HIS A 147 -0.64 -12.40 -2.56
N ASP A 148 0.22 -11.94 -1.66
CA ASP A 148 0.90 -10.65 -1.77
C ASP A 148 2.10 -10.77 -2.71
N VAL A 149 2.76 -11.93 -2.74
CA VAL A 149 3.78 -12.27 -3.73
C VAL A 149 3.21 -12.25 -5.15
N VAL A 150 2.08 -12.92 -5.40
CA VAL A 150 1.42 -12.90 -6.73
C VAL A 150 1.13 -11.49 -7.18
N GLY A 151 0.54 -10.67 -6.30
CA GLY A 151 0.25 -9.28 -6.60
C GLY A 151 1.52 -8.51 -6.99
N SER A 152 2.59 -8.67 -6.20
CA SER A 152 3.86 -7.98 -6.42
C SER A 152 4.55 -8.40 -7.72
N GLU A 153 4.62 -9.71 -8.00
CA GLU A 153 5.24 -10.26 -9.22
C GLU A 153 4.50 -9.80 -10.48
N ASN A 154 3.17 -9.81 -10.45
CA ASN A 154 2.37 -9.36 -11.59
C ASN A 154 2.47 -7.85 -11.83
N ILE A 155 2.56 -7.04 -10.76
CA ILE A 155 2.84 -5.59 -10.91
C ILE A 155 4.24 -5.35 -11.49
N ALA A 156 5.24 -6.11 -11.03
CA ALA A 156 6.58 -6.04 -11.61
C ALA A 156 6.59 -6.43 -13.10
N ARG A 157 5.83 -7.46 -13.50
CA ARG A 157 5.68 -7.86 -14.91
C ARG A 157 5.03 -6.76 -15.75
N ILE A 158 3.94 -6.15 -15.27
CA ILE A 158 3.30 -5.03 -15.97
C ILE A 158 4.31 -3.89 -16.16
N GLY A 159 5.07 -3.55 -15.11
CA GLY A 159 6.07 -2.49 -15.20
C GLY A 159 7.21 -2.82 -16.17
N ALA A 160 7.70 -4.06 -16.15
CA ALA A 160 8.74 -4.52 -17.06
C ALA A 160 8.27 -4.46 -18.53
N GLU A 161 7.06 -4.94 -18.82
CA GLU A 161 6.54 -4.90 -20.19
C GLU A 161 6.22 -3.49 -20.66
N GLN A 162 5.65 -2.63 -19.80
CA GLN A 162 5.44 -1.23 -20.18
C GLN A 162 6.76 -0.56 -20.56
N ILE A 163 7.87 -0.90 -19.92
CA ILE A 163 9.17 -0.32 -20.27
C ILE A 163 9.71 -0.89 -21.56
N ARG A 164 9.61 -2.22 -21.72
CA ARG A 164 10.17 -2.93 -22.86
C ARG A 164 9.45 -2.62 -24.17
N VAL A 165 8.12 -2.65 -24.15
CA VAL A 165 7.29 -2.57 -25.37
C VAL A 165 6.30 -1.42 -25.35
N GLN A 166 6.27 -0.59 -24.30
CA GLN A 166 5.29 0.52 -24.14
C GLN A 166 3.83 0.05 -24.14
N GLU A 167 3.61 -1.24 -23.88
CA GLU A 167 2.29 -1.85 -23.82
C GLU A 167 2.07 -2.53 -22.48
N ARG A 168 0.80 -2.52 -22.04
CA ARG A 168 0.35 -3.30 -20.90
C ARG A 168 0.02 -4.73 -21.37
N PRO A 169 0.44 -5.78 -20.65
CA PRO A 169 0.06 -7.13 -21.03
C PRO A 169 -1.47 -7.28 -21.03
N ARG A 170 -2.01 -7.87 -22.10
CA ARG A 170 -3.46 -7.93 -22.39
C ARG A 170 -4.28 -8.43 -21.20
N GLU A 171 -3.76 -9.42 -20.48
CA GLU A 171 -4.42 -9.99 -19.31
C GLU A 171 -4.68 -8.95 -18.21
N PHE A 172 -3.82 -7.94 -18.05
CA PHE A 172 -3.94 -6.87 -17.03
C PHE A 172 -4.68 -5.63 -17.50
N ILE A 173 -5.27 -5.64 -18.69
CA ILE A 173 -6.15 -4.57 -19.15
C ILE A 173 -7.54 -4.79 -18.52
N PRO A 174 -8.12 -3.79 -17.83
CA PRO A 174 -9.51 -3.87 -17.39
C PRO A 174 -10.46 -4.07 -18.59
N PRO A 175 -11.52 -4.87 -18.47
CA PRO A 175 -12.54 -4.95 -19.50
C PRO A 175 -13.16 -3.57 -19.71
N THR A 176 -13.44 -3.24 -20.98
CA THR A 176 -14.02 -1.95 -21.39
C THR A 176 -15.50 -1.82 -21.02
N SER A 177 -16.17 -2.91 -20.68
CA SER A 177 -17.53 -2.94 -20.16
C SER A 177 -17.56 -3.03 -18.64
N HIS A 178 -18.15 -2.02 -18.00
CA HIS A 178 -18.73 -2.17 -16.67
C HIS A 178 -20.00 -3.04 -16.80
N PRO A 179 -20.15 -4.14 -16.05
CA PRO A 179 -21.49 -4.63 -15.70
C PRO A 179 -22.18 -3.63 -14.76
#